data_AF-A0A955F0E6-F1
#
_entry.id   AF-A0A955F0E6-F1
#
_cell.length_a   1.000
_cell.length_b   1.000
_cell.length_c   1.000
_cell.angle_alpha   90.00
_cell.angle_beta   90.00
_cell.angle_gamma   90.00
#
_symmetry.space_group_name_H-M   'P 1'
#
loop_
_entity.id
_entity.type
_entity.pdbx_description
1 polymer ?
#
loop_
_entity_poly.entity_id
_entity_poly.type
_entity_poly.pdbx_seq_one_letter_code
_entity_poly.pdbx_strand_id
1 'polypeptide(L)'
;DEAALLAGDYRPLEPYLKAIRVGTLFLELSTPRAGEVSAVSELGTDHRIGLGCVNPRSDRVETVAEITARAEAAIAAFGPDRVLLNSDCGFATFADNPVASAAVASAKLAAMAEASSRLRDKYRV
;
A
#
# COMPACT_ATOMS: atom_id res chain seq x y z
N ASP A 1 -6.41 -3.07 -17.65
CA ASP A 1 -6.56 -1.63 -17.91
C ASP A 1 -7.35 -1.03 -16.75
N GLU A 2 -6.86 0.06 -16.17
CA GLU A 2 -7.45 0.74 -15.00
C GLU A 2 -8.33 1.93 -15.36
N ALA A 3 -8.53 2.22 -16.65
CA ALA A 3 -9.30 3.36 -17.14
C ALA A 3 -10.75 3.43 -16.61
N ALA A 4 -11.33 2.31 -16.18
CA ALA A 4 -12.68 2.24 -15.61
C ALA A 4 -12.74 2.51 -14.09
N LEU A 5 -11.61 2.72 -13.42
CA LEU A 5 -11.55 2.93 -11.97
C LEU A 5 -11.72 4.41 -11.62
N LEU A 6 -12.35 4.66 -10.46
CA LEU A 6 -12.53 6.01 -9.91
C LEU A 6 -11.17 6.65 -9.59
N ALA A 7 -10.94 7.89 -9.98
CA ALA A 7 -9.71 8.61 -9.65
C ALA A 7 -9.95 9.62 -8.52
N GLY A 8 -8.94 9.82 -7.67
CA GLY A 8 -8.98 10.77 -6.57
C GLY A 8 -8.12 10.31 -5.41
N ASP A 9 -7.40 11.24 -4.80
CA ASP A 9 -6.61 10.96 -3.61
C ASP A 9 -7.44 11.07 -2.32
N TYR A 10 -6.79 10.77 -1.20
CA TYR A 10 -7.42 10.74 0.12
C TYR A 10 -7.58 12.10 0.81
N ARG A 11 -7.06 13.21 0.25
CA ARG A 11 -7.14 14.54 0.91
C ARG A 11 -8.56 14.94 1.30
N PRO A 12 -9.61 14.72 0.48
CA PRO A 12 -10.98 15.06 0.86
C PRO A 12 -11.51 14.27 2.07
N LEU A 13 -10.93 13.10 2.35
CA LEU A 13 -11.32 12.22 3.45
C LEU A 13 -10.54 12.47 4.74
N GLU A 14 -9.47 13.25 4.67
CA GLU A 14 -8.52 13.46 5.76
C GLU A 14 -9.17 13.87 7.10
N PRO A 15 -10.14 14.80 7.17
CA PRO A 15 -10.79 15.16 8.44
C PRO A 15 -11.51 13.98 9.10
N TYR A 16 -12.05 13.06 8.29
CA TYR A 16 -12.74 11.87 8.77
C TYR A 16 -11.76 10.77 9.17
N LEU A 17 -10.69 10.59 8.38
CA LEU A 17 -9.62 9.65 8.68
C LEU A 17 -8.87 10.03 9.96
N LYS A 18 -8.72 11.32 10.28
CA LYS A 18 -8.20 11.82 11.56
C LYS A 18 -9.13 11.53 12.74
N ALA A 19 -10.44 11.55 12.51
CA ALA A 19 -11.44 11.44 13.59
C ALA A 19 -11.83 10.00 13.92
N ILE A 20 -11.60 9.05 13.01
CA ILE A 20 -12.03 7.67 13.18
C ILE A 20 -11.14 6.93 14.19
N ARG A 21 -11.75 6.22 15.14
CA ARG A 21 -11.03 5.55 16.24
C ARG A 21 -10.58 4.14 15.86
N VAL A 22 -9.60 4.06 14.97
CA VAL A 22 -8.97 2.79 14.54
C VAL A 22 -7.45 2.85 14.72
N GLY A 23 -6.83 1.70 14.98
CA GLY A 23 -5.38 1.64 15.14
C GLY A 23 -4.59 1.64 13.83
N THR A 24 -5.22 1.32 12.70
CA THR A 24 -4.54 1.20 11.40
C THR A 24 -5.48 1.55 10.25
N LEU A 25 -4.95 2.27 9.26
CA LEU A 25 -5.61 2.58 8.01
C LEU A 25 -4.88 1.87 6.88
N PHE A 26 -5.53 0.89 6.23
CA PHE A 26 -5.01 0.22 5.05
C PHE A 26 -5.49 0.97 3.80
N LEU A 27 -4.55 1.53 3.04
CA LEU A 27 -4.82 2.45 1.94
C LEU A 27 -4.29 1.88 0.62
N GLU A 28 -5.02 2.15 -0.47
CA GLU A 28 -4.65 1.81 -1.83
C GLU A 28 -3.73 2.92 -2.36
N LEU A 29 -2.45 2.62 -2.60
CA LEU A 29 -1.41 3.62 -2.93
C LEU A 29 -0.38 3.08 -3.94
N SER A 30 -0.63 1.92 -4.56
CA SER A 30 0.31 1.32 -5.52
C SER A 30 0.16 1.87 -6.94
N THR A 31 -0.84 2.72 -7.17
CA THR A 31 -1.18 3.31 -8.48
C THR A 31 -1.27 4.83 -8.41
N PRO A 32 -0.81 5.58 -9.44
CA PRO A 32 -0.91 7.05 -9.46
C PRO A 32 -2.35 7.58 -9.37
N ARG A 33 -3.34 6.78 -9.78
CA ARG A 33 -4.76 7.15 -9.75
C ARG A 33 -5.27 7.39 -8.33
N ALA A 34 -4.77 6.63 -7.35
CA ALA A 34 -5.17 6.73 -5.95
C ALA A 34 -4.44 7.86 -5.19
N GLY A 35 -3.55 8.58 -5.89
CA GLY A 35 -2.73 9.64 -5.33
C GLY A 35 -1.47 9.14 -4.65
N GLU A 36 -0.74 10.10 -4.10
CA GLU A 36 0.53 9.86 -3.42
C GLU A 36 0.33 9.70 -1.91
N VAL A 37 1.26 9.03 -1.25
CA VAL A 37 1.26 8.88 0.21
C VAL A 37 1.24 10.23 0.96
N SER A 38 1.73 11.29 0.34
CA SER A 38 1.66 12.66 0.86
C SER A 38 0.24 13.19 1.00
N ALA A 39 -0.75 12.63 0.30
CA ALA A 39 -2.16 12.98 0.46
C ALA A 39 -2.70 12.68 1.87
N VAL A 40 -1.98 11.87 2.64
CA VAL A 40 -2.36 11.46 4.00
C VAL A 40 -1.27 11.76 5.02
N SER A 41 -0.25 12.55 4.68
CA SER A 41 0.87 12.86 5.59
C SER A 41 0.45 13.62 6.85
N GLU A 42 -0.68 14.35 6.78
CA GLU A 42 -1.22 15.08 7.92
C GLU A 42 -2.07 14.23 8.85
N LEU A 43 -2.33 12.95 8.53
CA LEU A 43 -2.90 11.99 9.48
C LEU A 43 -1.94 11.92 10.68
N GLY A 44 -2.38 12.47 11.81
CA GLY A 44 -1.58 12.57 13.02
C GLY A 44 -1.01 11.22 13.50
N THR A 45 -0.33 11.21 14.64
CA THR A 45 0.43 10.04 15.09
C THR A 45 -0.43 8.85 15.58
N ASP A 46 -1.74 9.00 15.64
CA ASP A 46 -2.66 8.04 16.26
C ASP A 46 -2.90 6.78 15.42
N HIS A 47 -2.52 6.78 14.14
CA HIS A 47 -2.73 5.67 13.23
C HIS A 47 -1.41 5.08 12.74
N ARG A 48 -1.37 3.74 12.60
CA ARG A 48 -0.44 3.08 11.69
C ARG A 48 -0.99 3.13 10.26
N ILE A 49 -0.11 3.16 9.28
CA ILE A 49 -0.47 3.25 7.87
C ILE A 49 -0.10 1.94 7.18
N GLY A 50 -1.12 1.22 6.72
CA GLY A 50 -0.98 0.14 5.75
C GLY A 50 -0.82 0.73 4.36
N LEU A 51 0.39 0.67 3.84
CA LEU A 51 0.73 1.04 2.47
C LEU A 51 0.37 -0.09 1.50
N GLY A 52 -0.68 0.10 0.72
CA GLY A 52 -0.95 -0.65 -0.50
C GLY A 52 0.20 -0.44 -1.49
N CYS A 53 1.12 -1.41 -1.58
CA CYS A 53 2.36 -1.26 -2.34
C CYS A 53 2.43 -2.15 -3.58
N VAL A 54 1.45 -3.03 -3.78
CA VAL A 54 1.30 -3.88 -4.97
C VAL A 54 -0.13 -3.85 -5.49
N ASN A 55 -0.27 -3.91 -6.81
CA ASN A 55 -1.55 -3.86 -7.48
C ASN A 55 -2.10 -5.29 -7.74
N PRO A 56 -3.19 -5.71 -7.07
CA PRO A 56 -3.78 -7.04 -7.27
C PRO A 56 -4.52 -7.19 -8.62
N ARG A 57 -4.79 -6.09 -9.33
CA ARG A 57 -5.46 -6.05 -10.64
C ARG A 57 -4.48 -6.06 -11.82
N SER A 58 -3.23 -6.44 -11.56
CA SER A 58 -2.19 -6.57 -12.56
C SER A 58 -1.53 -7.94 -12.44
N ASP A 59 -1.25 -8.55 -13.60
CA ASP A 59 -0.48 -9.79 -13.73
C ASP A 59 1.03 -9.56 -13.59
N ARG A 60 1.49 -8.32 -13.72
CA ARG A 60 2.88 -7.90 -13.48
C ARG A 60 3.20 -7.97 -11.99
N VAL A 61 4.28 -8.66 -11.64
CA VAL A 61 4.83 -8.64 -10.27
C VAL A 61 5.69 -7.38 -10.09
N GLU A 62 5.37 -6.55 -9.10
CA GLU A 62 6.22 -5.42 -8.69
C GLU A 62 7.55 -5.93 -8.16
N THR A 63 8.62 -5.23 -8.51
CA THR A 63 9.95 -5.56 -8.02
C THR A 63 10.12 -5.14 -6.56
N VAL A 64 11.03 -5.83 -5.86
CA VAL A 64 11.43 -5.47 -4.49
C VAL A 64 11.90 -4.00 -4.41
N ALA A 65 12.57 -3.49 -5.45
CA ALA A 65 13.03 -2.11 -5.51
C ALA A 65 11.87 -1.10 -5.57
N GLU A 66 10.85 -1.37 -6.37
CA GLU A 66 9.66 -0.51 -6.46
C GLU A 66 8.88 -0.49 -5.15
N ILE A 67 8.69 -1.66 -4.53
CA ILE A 67 8.02 -1.77 -3.23
C ILE A 67 8.80 -1.02 -2.16
N THR A 68 10.13 -1.18 -2.13
CA THR A 68 11.02 -0.49 -1.20
C THR A 68 10.94 1.02 -1.38
N ALA A 69 11.00 1.53 -2.62
CA ALA A 69 10.92 2.97 -2.88
C ALA A 69 9.59 3.60 -2.38
N ARG A 70 8.46 2.91 -2.61
CA ARG A 70 7.15 3.34 -2.09
C ARG A 70 7.12 3.32 -0.57
N ALA A 71 7.64 2.27 0.04
CA ALA A 71 7.73 2.15 1.48
C ALA A 71 8.60 3.25 2.10
N GLU A 72 9.73 3.58 1.50
CA GLU A 72 10.61 4.66 1.98
C GLU A 72 9.95 6.03 1.90
N ALA A 73 9.15 6.29 0.85
CA ALA A 73 8.34 7.51 0.78
C ALA A 73 7.31 7.58 1.93
N ALA A 74 6.66 6.47 2.25
CA ALA A 74 5.74 6.39 3.39
C ALA A 74 6.46 6.54 4.74
N ILE A 75 7.63 5.90 4.89
CA ILE A 75 8.45 5.98 6.11
C ILE A 75 8.94 7.41 6.34
N ALA A 76 9.30 8.14 5.28
CA ALA A 76 9.68 9.55 5.38
C ALA A 76 8.53 10.43 5.92
N ALA A 77 7.28 10.06 5.64
CA ALA A 77 6.10 10.78 6.12
C ALA A 77 5.66 10.38 7.54
N PHE A 78 5.71 9.09 7.88
CA PHE A 78 5.07 8.56 9.09
C PHE A 78 6.02 8.01 10.15
N GLY A 79 7.28 7.78 9.79
CA GLY A 79 8.24 7.05 10.61
C GLY A 79 8.16 5.53 10.42
N PRO A 80 9.28 4.80 10.63
CA PRO A 80 9.38 3.38 10.30
C PRO A 80 8.49 2.49 11.17
N ASP A 81 8.25 2.84 12.43
CA ASP A 81 7.41 2.07 13.36
C ASP A 81 5.92 2.06 12.98
N ARG A 82 5.50 2.99 12.12
CA ARG A 82 4.09 3.20 11.77
C ARG A 82 3.70 2.64 10.41
N VAL A 83 4.66 2.23 9.58
CA VAL A 83 4.40 1.77 8.22
C VAL A 83 4.30 0.25 8.16
N LEU A 84 3.19 -0.23 7.61
CA LEU A 84 2.92 -1.64 7.31
C LEU A 84 2.84 -1.79 5.78
N LEU A 85 3.24 -2.94 5.24
CA LEU A 85 3.09 -3.24 3.82
C LEU A 85 1.89 -4.16 3.57
N ASN A 86 1.04 -3.80 2.62
CA ASN A 86 -0.09 -4.60 2.15
C ASN A 86 -0.25 -4.50 0.64
N SER A 87 -1.09 -5.34 0.04
CA SER A 87 -1.59 -5.12 -1.31
C SER A 87 -2.69 -4.05 -1.29
N ASP A 88 -2.90 -3.34 -2.40
CA ASP A 88 -3.95 -2.34 -2.53
C ASP A 88 -5.34 -2.90 -2.16
N CYS A 89 -5.60 -4.14 -2.53
CA CYS A 89 -6.82 -4.87 -2.21
C CYS A 89 -6.56 -6.38 -2.19
N GLY A 90 -7.62 -7.19 -2.07
CA GLY A 90 -7.54 -8.64 -2.15
C GLY A 90 -7.26 -9.16 -3.56
N PHE A 91 -6.46 -10.23 -3.67
CA PHE A 91 -6.14 -10.87 -4.95
C PHE A 91 -7.32 -11.63 -5.59
N ALA A 92 -8.33 -11.99 -4.80
CA ALA A 92 -9.51 -12.74 -5.25
C ALA A 92 -10.76 -11.86 -5.44
N THR A 93 -10.58 -10.58 -5.83
CA THR A 93 -11.68 -9.61 -5.95
C THR A 93 -12.80 -10.08 -6.91
N PHE A 94 -12.46 -10.88 -7.92
CA PHE A 94 -13.42 -11.60 -8.76
C PHE A 94 -13.17 -13.09 -8.53
N ALA A 95 -13.88 -13.68 -7.57
CA ALA A 95 -13.63 -15.06 -7.10
C ALA A 95 -13.44 -16.07 -8.25
N ASP A 96 -14.21 -15.93 -9.32
CA ASP A 96 -14.20 -16.85 -10.47
C ASP A 96 -13.21 -16.44 -11.59
N ASN A 97 -12.64 -15.24 -11.55
CA ASN A 97 -11.70 -14.76 -12.56
C ASN A 97 -10.73 -13.70 -11.99
N PRO A 98 -9.82 -14.09 -11.09
CA PRO A 98 -8.87 -13.15 -10.53
C PRO A 98 -7.90 -12.68 -11.61
N VAL A 99 -7.65 -11.37 -11.66
CA VAL A 99 -6.71 -10.80 -12.64
C VAL A 99 -5.28 -11.28 -12.39
N ALA A 100 -4.88 -11.34 -11.12
CA ALA A 100 -3.65 -12.01 -10.70
C ALA A 100 -3.94 -13.49 -10.42
N SER A 101 -3.28 -14.39 -11.13
CA SER A 101 -3.32 -15.82 -10.80
C SER A 101 -2.76 -16.07 -9.40
N ALA A 102 -3.06 -17.23 -8.80
CA ALA A 102 -2.49 -17.61 -7.50
C ALA A 102 -0.95 -17.59 -7.50
N ALA A 103 -0.32 -17.98 -8.62
CA ALA A 103 1.12 -17.91 -8.79
C ALA A 103 1.65 -16.47 -8.78
N VAL A 104 0.98 -15.56 -9.50
CA VAL A 104 1.32 -14.12 -9.51
C VAL A 104 1.11 -13.50 -8.13
N ALA A 105 -0.01 -13.79 -7.47
CA ALA A 105 -0.30 -13.32 -6.11
C ALA A 105 0.79 -13.77 -5.12
N SER A 106 1.19 -15.05 -5.18
CA SER A 106 2.27 -15.59 -4.36
C SER A 106 3.61 -14.89 -4.62
N ALA A 107 3.92 -14.59 -5.89
CA ALA A 107 5.15 -13.88 -6.26
C ALA A 107 5.15 -12.43 -5.76
N LYS A 108 4.01 -11.73 -5.83
CA LYS A 108 3.85 -10.38 -5.26
C LYS A 108 4.04 -10.39 -3.74
N LEU A 109 3.42 -11.35 -3.04
CA LEU A 109 3.59 -11.51 -1.60
C LEU A 109 5.04 -11.82 -1.21
N ALA A 110 5.74 -12.65 -2.00
CA ALA A 110 7.17 -12.93 -1.78
C ALA A 110 8.03 -11.66 -1.94
N ALA A 111 7.78 -10.86 -2.98
CA ALA A 111 8.47 -9.59 -3.19
C ALA A 111 8.21 -8.59 -2.04
N MET A 112 6.97 -8.52 -1.53
CA MET A 112 6.61 -7.71 -0.36
C MET A 112 7.33 -8.18 0.90
N ALA A 113 7.38 -9.48 1.16
CA ALA A 113 8.05 -10.05 2.33
C ALA A 113 9.55 -9.77 2.29
N GLU A 114 10.18 -9.88 1.12
CA GLU A 114 11.59 -9.54 0.93
C GLU A 114 11.87 -8.04 1.15
N ALA A 115 11.08 -7.15 0.55
CA ALA A 115 11.19 -5.71 0.77
C ALA A 115 11.02 -5.37 2.26
N SER A 116 10.02 -5.98 2.91
CA SER A 116 9.76 -5.81 4.34
C SER A 116 10.95 -6.25 5.19
N SER A 117 11.61 -7.36 4.88
CA SER A 117 12.82 -7.80 5.57
C SER A 117 13.95 -6.77 5.46
N ARG A 118 14.23 -6.31 4.24
CA ARG A 118 15.30 -5.33 3.98
C ARG A 118 15.06 -4.00 4.70
N LEU A 119 13.80 -3.56 4.75
CA LEU A 119 13.41 -2.32 5.44
C LEU A 119 13.55 -2.46 6.96
N ARG A 120 13.10 -3.58 7.54
CA ARG A 120 13.30 -3.86 8.98
C ARG A 120 14.77 -3.84 9.35
N ASP A 121 15.63 -4.48 8.56
CA ASP A 121 17.08 -4.48 8.80
C ASP A 121 17.67 -3.06 8.71
N LYS A 122 17.25 -2.28 7.71
CA LYS A 122 17.72 -0.90 7.49
C LYS A 122 17.30 0.05 8.61
N TYR A 123 16.03 0.00 9.02
CA TYR A 123 15.45 0.95 9.99
C TYR A 123 15.49 0.45 11.43
N ARG A 124 15.87 -0.81 11.65
CA ARG A 124 15.97 -1.48 12.96
C ARG A 124 14.63 -1.53 13.71
N VAL A 125 13.59 -1.93 13.00
CA VAL A 125 12.20 -2.10 13.50
C VAL A 125 11.66 -3.49 13.19
#